data_AF-A0A7X0SBL4-F1
#
_entry.id   AF-A0A7X0SBL4-F1
#
_cell.length_a   1.000
_cell.length_b   1.000
_cell.length_c   1.000
_cell.angle_alpha   90.00
_cell.angle_beta   90.00
_cell.angle_gamma   90.00
#
_symmetry.space_group_name_H-M   'P 1'
#
loop_
_entity.id
_entity.type
_entity.pdbx_description
1 polymer ?
#
loop_
_entity_poly.entity_id
_entity_poly.type
_entity_poly.pdbx_seq_one_letter_code
_entity_poly.pdbx_strand_id
1 'polypeptide(L)'
;MKLYHGSHILVEYPKLIKGNRTLDFGHGFYTTTSKEQAYNWSQIKKRRESVQSGYISIYELEDSFIDDKELQVIEFNGPSENWLNFVLDNRMKEDFKHRFDIVKGAVADDRVYTCLNAFENKFMDFNTAINELRTYKLDDQISFHSEKAMLRLKFIGFEEV
;
A
#
# COMPACT_ATOMS: atom_id res chain seq x y z
N MET A 1 14.62 -1.39 -7.60
CA MET A 1 13.48 -0.68 -8.23
C MET A 1 13.31 0.76 -7.74
N LYS A 2 12.61 1.62 -8.51
CA LYS A 2 12.14 2.94 -8.07
C LYS A 2 10.77 2.84 -7.41
N LEU A 3 10.58 3.56 -6.32
CA LEU A 3 9.35 3.63 -5.55
C LEU A 3 8.89 5.07 -5.36
N TYR A 4 7.58 5.28 -5.35
CA TYR A 4 6.96 6.60 -5.26
C TYR A 4 6.03 6.67 -4.06
N HIS A 5 6.09 7.78 -3.32
CA HIS A 5 5.18 8.11 -2.23
C HIS A 5 4.48 9.44 -2.51
N GLY A 6 3.16 9.43 -2.55
CA GLY A 6 2.34 10.62 -2.74
C GLY A 6 1.87 11.22 -1.43
N SER A 7 2.14 12.51 -1.20
CA SER A 7 1.67 13.23 -0.01
C SER A 7 1.47 14.72 -0.28
N HIS A 8 0.98 15.44 0.72
CA HIS A 8 0.88 16.91 0.74
C HIS A 8 2.13 17.58 1.34
N ILE A 9 3.06 16.77 1.87
CA ILE A 9 4.37 17.18 2.37
C ILE A 9 5.46 16.39 1.65
N LEU A 10 6.61 17.01 1.46
CA LEU A 10 7.82 16.31 1.01
C LEU A 10 8.28 15.37 2.12
N VAL A 11 8.53 14.10 1.79
CA VAL A 11 9.02 13.11 2.74
C VAL A 11 10.42 12.66 2.29
N GLU A 12 11.46 13.28 2.81
CA GLU A 12 12.84 12.81 2.57
C GLU A 12 13.19 11.62 3.47
N TYR A 13 12.67 11.64 4.70
CA TYR A 13 12.96 10.64 5.73
C TYR A 13 11.66 9.98 6.18
N PRO A 14 11.33 8.78 5.65
CA PRO A 14 10.16 8.02 6.06
C PRO A 14 10.12 7.78 7.57
N LYS A 15 8.94 7.92 8.17
CA LYS A 15 8.70 7.64 9.58
C LYS A 15 7.40 6.88 9.74
N LEU A 16 7.35 5.98 10.73
CA LEU A 16 6.12 5.32 11.13
C LEU A 16 5.25 6.32 11.91
N ILE A 17 4.17 6.74 11.28
CA ILE A 17 3.16 7.60 11.90
C ILE A 17 1.92 6.76 12.13
N LYS A 18 1.47 6.67 13.38
CA LYS A 18 0.20 6.01 13.69
C LYS A 18 -0.94 6.91 13.21
N GLY A 19 -1.59 6.51 12.13
CA GLY A 19 -2.78 7.18 11.62
C GLY A 19 -4.03 6.76 12.41
N ASN A 20 -5.09 7.57 12.32
CA ASN A 20 -6.39 7.27 12.94
C ASN A 20 -7.30 6.42 12.04
N ARG A 21 -6.77 5.84 10.96
CA ARG A 21 -7.53 5.08 9.97
C ARG A 21 -6.85 3.73 9.74
N THR A 22 -7.67 2.72 9.51
CA THR A 22 -7.20 1.41 9.05
C THR A 22 -6.78 1.50 7.58
N LEU A 23 -5.80 0.69 7.19
CA LEU A 23 -5.17 0.67 5.87
C LEU A 23 -5.03 -0.78 5.41
N ASP A 24 -4.87 -1.01 4.11
CA ASP A 24 -4.81 -2.34 3.49
C ASP A 24 -3.84 -3.29 4.18
N PHE A 25 -2.63 -2.80 4.46
CA PHE A 25 -1.55 -3.59 5.04
C PHE A 25 -1.20 -3.10 6.43
N GLY A 26 -2.11 -2.40 7.13
CA GLY A 26 -1.88 -1.89 8.48
C GLY A 26 -1.05 -0.60 8.54
N HIS A 27 -0.65 -0.16 9.73
CA HIS A 27 0.10 1.09 9.88
C HIS A 27 1.53 0.94 9.37
N GLY A 28 1.91 1.80 8.43
CA GLY A 28 3.24 1.77 7.80
C GLY A 28 3.47 2.97 6.90
N PHE A 29 4.66 3.03 6.32
CA PHE A 29 4.99 3.95 5.25
C PHE A 29 4.69 3.29 3.91
N TYR A 30 3.89 3.92 3.05
CA TYR A 30 3.38 3.30 1.83
C TYR A 30 4.00 3.91 0.58
N THR A 31 4.41 3.06 -0.34
CA THR A 31 4.94 3.43 -1.65
C THR A 31 4.29 2.58 -2.74
N THR A 32 4.55 2.91 -3.99
CA THR A 32 4.09 2.16 -5.17
C THR A 32 5.13 2.24 -6.27
N THR A 33 5.15 1.28 -7.20
CA THR A 33 5.95 1.42 -8.44
C THR A 33 5.28 2.31 -9.48
N SER A 34 3.98 2.61 -9.29
CA SER A 34 3.17 3.46 -10.17
C SER A 34 3.25 4.93 -9.77
N LYS A 35 3.99 5.72 -10.54
CA LYS A 35 4.08 7.17 -10.32
C LYS A 35 2.73 7.87 -10.44
N GLU A 36 1.86 7.40 -11.34
CA GLU A 36 0.49 7.91 -11.49
C GLU A 36 -0.34 7.66 -10.23
N GLN A 37 -0.22 6.47 -9.63
CA GLN A 37 -0.88 6.17 -8.36
C GLN A 37 -0.37 7.07 -7.22
N ALA A 38 0.94 7.33 -7.17
CA ALA A 38 1.51 8.27 -6.20
C ALA A 38 1.02 9.71 -6.42
N TYR A 39 0.89 10.17 -7.66
CA TYR A 39 0.24 11.46 -7.96
C TYR A 39 -1.21 11.48 -7.45
N ASN A 40 -2.00 10.43 -7.71
CA ASN A 40 -3.38 10.38 -7.22
C ASN A 40 -3.45 10.44 -5.69
N TRP A 41 -2.52 9.77 -4.99
CA TRP A 41 -2.40 9.86 -3.54
C TRP A 41 -2.06 11.27 -3.05
N SER A 42 -1.14 11.99 -3.70
CA SER A 42 -0.84 13.38 -3.33
C SER A 42 -2.08 14.27 -3.49
N GLN A 43 -2.83 14.13 -4.58
CA GLN A 43 -4.06 14.92 -4.80
C GLN A 43 -5.14 14.61 -3.75
N ILE A 44 -5.28 13.35 -3.34
CA ILE A 44 -6.19 12.95 -2.27
C ILE A 44 -5.75 13.58 -0.93
N LYS A 45 -4.45 13.57 -0.62
CA LYS A 45 -3.92 14.15 0.62
C LYS A 45 -4.08 15.67 0.64
N LYS A 46 -3.76 16.38 -0.45
CA LYS A 46 -4.00 17.83 -0.61
C LYS A 46 -5.43 18.22 -0.26
N ARG A 47 -6.41 17.52 -0.85
CA ARG A 47 -7.84 17.76 -0.60
C ARG A 47 -8.23 17.50 0.86
N ARG A 48 -7.72 16.42 1.46
CA ARG A 48 -8.05 16.05 2.86
C ARG A 48 -7.50 17.06 3.87
N GLU A 49 -6.29 17.54 3.65
CA GLU A 49 -5.62 18.49 4.54
C GLU A 49 -5.92 19.95 4.18
N SER A 50 -6.72 20.20 3.13
CA SER A 50 -7.07 21.54 2.64
C SER A 50 -5.85 22.41 2.26
N VAL A 51 -4.82 21.81 1.65
CA VAL A 51 -3.60 22.49 1.21
C VAL A 51 -3.38 22.38 -0.30
N GLN A 52 -2.56 23.27 -0.85
CA GLN A 52 -2.24 23.33 -2.28
C GLN A 52 -0.93 22.65 -2.66
N SER A 53 -0.04 22.39 -1.71
CA SER A 53 1.24 21.73 -1.97
C SER A 53 1.07 20.21 -2.02
N GLY A 54 1.58 19.59 -3.07
CA GLY A 54 1.66 18.15 -3.23
C GLY A 54 3.06 17.73 -3.63
N TYR A 55 3.45 16.53 -3.21
CA TYR A 55 4.75 15.98 -3.52
C TYR A 55 4.64 14.50 -3.85
N ILE A 56 5.45 14.09 -4.83
CA ILE A 56 5.83 12.71 -5.07
C ILE A 56 7.26 12.56 -4.59
N SER A 57 7.46 11.89 -3.46
CA SER A 57 8.79 11.53 -2.96
C SER A 57 9.26 10.25 -3.65
N ILE A 58 10.51 10.22 -4.12
CA ILE A 58 11.05 9.15 -4.95
C ILE A 58 12.18 8.45 -4.17
N TYR A 59 12.09 7.13 -4.11
CA TYR A 59 13.06 6.28 -3.45
C TYR A 59 13.59 5.20 -4.39
N GLU A 60 14.76 4.69 -4.06
CA GLU A 60 15.36 3.48 -4.59
C GLU A 60 15.33 2.40 -3.51
N LEU A 61 14.89 1.20 -3.89
CA LEU A 61 14.92 -0.01 -3.07
C LEU A 61 15.66 -1.10 -3.85
N GLU A 62 16.62 -1.79 -3.24
CA GLU A 62 17.28 -2.92 -3.89
C GLU A 62 16.32 -4.10 -4.03
N ASP A 63 16.27 -4.76 -5.19
CA ASP A 63 15.34 -5.87 -5.46
C ASP A 63 15.64 -7.10 -4.57
N SER A 64 16.85 -7.19 -4.02
CA SER A 64 17.31 -8.19 -3.04
C SER A 64 16.60 -8.11 -1.68
N PHE A 65 15.78 -7.08 -1.43
CA PHE A 65 15.08 -6.89 -0.15
C PHE A 65 14.22 -8.11 0.25
N ILE A 66 13.74 -8.88 -0.72
CA ILE A 66 12.91 -10.05 -0.49
C ILE A 66 13.70 -11.23 0.11
N ASP A 67 15.01 -11.27 -0.16
CA ASP A 67 15.95 -12.28 0.35
C ASP A 67 16.74 -11.77 1.57
N ASP A 68 16.47 -10.55 2.05
CA ASP A 68 17.11 -9.97 3.22
C ASP A 68 16.70 -10.74 4.48
N LYS A 69 17.64 -11.48 5.06
CA LYS A 69 17.44 -12.30 6.25
C LYS A 69 17.09 -11.49 7.50
N GLU A 70 17.33 -10.19 7.49
CA GLU A 70 16.95 -9.29 8.59
C GLU A 70 15.50 -8.83 8.49
N LEU A 71 14.81 -9.06 7.37
CA LEU A 71 13.45 -8.59 7.11
C LEU A 71 12.46 -9.75 7.01
N GLN A 72 11.28 -9.57 7.62
CA GLN A 72 10.13 -10.43 7.36
C GLN A 72 9.31 -9.83 6.22
N VAL A 73 9.45 -10.39 5.02
CA VAL A 73 8.77 -9.90 3.82
C VAL A 73 7.63 -10.84 3.45
N ILE A 74 6.49 -10.28 3.04
CA ILE A 74 5.43 -11.01 2.35
C ILE A 74 5.08 -10.32 1.04
N GLU A 75 4.98 -11.11 -0.04
CA GLU A 75 4.56 -10.65 -1.35
C GLU A 75 3.30 -11.41 -1.79
N PHE A 76 2.28 -10.64 -2.19
CA PHE A 76 1.06 -11.13 -2.81
C PHE A 76 1.13 -10.89 -4.33
N ASN A 77 1.29 -11.97 -5.08
CA ASN A 77 1.35 -11.96 -6.55
C ASN A 77 -0.06 -11.83 -7.17
N GLY A 78 -0.74 -10.73 -6.85
CA GLY A 78 -2.09 -10.41 -7.31
C GLY A 78 -3.22 -10.88 -6.39
N PRO A 79 -4.49 -10.68 -6.82
CA PRO A 79 -5.66 -11.05 -6.04
C PRO A 79 -5.69 -12.55 -5.74
N SER A 80 -5.77 -12.86 -4.45
CA SER A 80 -5.86 -14.20 -3.90
C SER A 80 -6.63 -14.16 -2.59
N GLU A 81 -7.05 -15.34 -2.12
CA GLU A 81 -7.72 -15.48 -0.83
C GLU A 81 -6.87 -14.94 0.32
N ASN A 82 -5.59 -15.30 0.35
CA ASN A 82 -4.67 -14.86 1.39
C ASN A 82 -4.48 -13.34 1.38
N TRP A 83 -4.36 -12.74 0.19
CA TRP A 83 -4.27 -11.28 0.06
C TRP A 83 -5.55 -10.60 0.57
N LEU A 84 -6.71 -11.10 0.16
CA LEU A 84 -7.98 -10.49 0.50
C LEU A 84 -8.28 -10.61 2.00
N ASN A 85 -8.03 -11.78 2.58
CA ASN A 85 -8.13 -11.99 4.03
C ASN A 85 -7.16 -11.08 4.79
N PHE A 86 -5.93 -10.89 4.30
CA PHE A 86 -4.97 -9.99 4.91
C PHE A 86 -5.43 -8.53 4.88
N VAL A 87 -6.01 -8.08 3.76
CA VAL A 87 -6.58 -6.72 3.62
C VAL A 87 -7.78 -6.53 4.56
N LEU A 88 -8.70 -7.49 4.58
CA LEU A 88 -9.89 -7.45 5.43
C LEU A 88 -9.50 -7.42 6.92
N ASP A 89 -8.54 -8.25 7.31
CA ASP A 89 -8.06 -8.30 8.68
C ASP A 89 -7.47 -6.96 9.13
N ASN A 90 -6.62 -6.34 8.32
CA ASN A 90 -6.05 -5.02 8.65
C ASN A 90 -7.10 -3.89 8.69
N ARG A 91 -8.17 -4.00 7.88
CA ARG A 91 -9.16 -2.93 7.78
C ARG A 91 -10.33 -3.03 8.75
N MET A 92 -10.73 -4.25 9.12
CA MET A 92 -11.95 -4.51 9.91
C MET A 92 -11.66 -4.89 11.36
N LYS A 93 -10.49 -5.47 11.66
CA LYS A 93 -10.15 -5.90 13.02
C LYS A 93 -9.25 -4.84 13.67
N GLU A 94 -9.78 -4.06 14.62
CA GLU A 94 -9.06 -2.95 15.27
C GLU A 94 -7.71 -3.36 15.89
N ASP A 95 -7.62 -4.57 16.43
CA ASP A 95 -6.42 -5.09 17.10
C ASP A 95 -5.54 -6.00 16.22
N PHE A 96 -5.86 -6.14 14.93
CA PHE A 96 -5.05 -6.98 14.05
C PHE A 96 -3.66 -6.37 13.84
N LYS A 97 -2.64 -7.21 14.03
CA LYS A 97 -1.24 -6.87 13.80
C LYS A 97 -0.56 -8.05 13.14
N HIS A 98 0.15 -7.79 12.05
CA HIS A 98 1.05 -8.75 11.43
C HIS A 98 2.50 -8.50 11.87
N ARG A 99 3.36 -9.47 11.59
CA ARG A 99 4.80 -9.45 11.92
C ARG A 99 5.69 -8.96 10.78
N PHE A 100 5.14 -8.82 9.57
CA PHE A 100 5.90 -8.45 8.39
C PHE A 100 6.44 -7.03 8.47
N ASP A 101 7.71 -6.89 8.13
CA ASP A 101 8.45 -5.64 8.00
C ASP A 101 8.12 -4.94 6.68
N ILE A 102 7.95 -5.72 5.61
CA ILE A 102 7.54 -5.24 4.28
C ILE A 102 6.40 -6.10 3.76
N VAL A 103 5.35 -5.45 3.27
CA VAL A 103 4.24 -6.10 2.56
C VAL A 103 4.18 -5.53 1.15
N LYS A 104 4.16 -6.41 0.14
CA LYS A 104 3.95 -6.04 -1.27
C LYS A 104 2.69 -6.72 -1.80
N GLY A 105 1.84 -5.97 -2.49
CA GLY A 105 0.63 -6.53 -3.10
C GLY A 105 -0.19 -5.48 -3.86
N ALA A 106 -1.31 -5.90 -4.43
CA ALA A 106 -2.24 -4.97 -5.08
C ALA A 106 -2.91 -4.01 -4.06
N VAL A 107 -3.19 -2.78 -4.50
CA VAL A 107 -4.00 -1.81 -3.74
C VAL A 107 -5.45 -2.28 -3.68
N ALA A 108 -6.07 -2.19 -2.50
CA ALA A 108 -7.51 -2.40 -2.36
C ALA A 108 -8.29 -1.10 -2.63
N ASP A 109 -8.52 -0.82 -3.91
CA ASP A 109 -9.28 0.35 -4.36
C ASP A 109 -10.80 0.15 -4.26
N ASP A 110 -11.58 1.14 -4.71
CA ASP A 110 -13.05 1.09 -4.67
C ASP A 110 -13.65 -0.11 -5.42
N ARG A 111 -12.94 -0.67 -6.40
CA ARG A 111 -13.39 -1.86 -7.15
C ARG A 111 -13.24 -3.12 -6.31
N VAL A 112 -12.14 -3.21 -5.57
CA VAL A 112 -11.95 -4.26 -4.55
C VAL A 112 -13.03 -4.19 -3.49
N TYR A 113 -13.40 -3.00 -3.02
CA TYR A 113 -14.54 -2.82 -2.10
C TYR A 113 -15.87 -3.23 -2.71
N THR A 114 -16.10 -2.90 -3.98
CA THR A 114 -17.34 -3.27 -4.66
C THR A 114 -17.48 -4.79 -4.75
N CYS A 115 -16.41 -5.50 -5.11
CA CYS A 115 -16.37 -6.97 -5.10
C CYS A 115 -16.60 -7.55 -3.70
N LEU A 116 -15.96 -6.98 -2.67
CA LEU A 116 -16.12 -7.40 -1.28
C LEU A 116 -17.56 -7.23 -0.79
N ASN A 117 -18.18 -6.08 -1.04
CA ASN A 117 -19.57 -5.83 -0.67
C ASN A 117 -20.54 -6.77 -1.40
N ALA A 118 -20.28 -7.10 -2.68
CA ALA A 118 -21.08 -8.06 -3.43
C ALA A 118 -20.98 -9.47 -2.83
N PHE A 119 -19.78 -9.86 -2.38
CA PHE A 119 -19.56 -11.11 -1.66
C PHE A 119 -20.31 -11.15 -0.32
N GLU A 120 -20.19 -10.12 0.52
CA GLU A 120 -20.84 -10.06 1.83
C GLU A 120 -22.37 -10.15 1.74
N ASN A 121 -22.96 -9.57 0.69
CA ASN A 121 -24.39 -9.65 0.43
C ASN A 121 -24.83 -10.95 -0.26
N LYS A 122 -23.92 -11.95 -0.39
CA LYS A 122 -24.15 -13.26 -1.04
C LYS A 122 -24.55 -13.18 -2.52
N PHE A 123 -24.28 -12.06 -3.19
CA PHE A 123 -24.51 -11.92 -4.63
C PHE A 123 -23.40 -12.57 -5.47
N MET A 124 -22.26 -12.86 -4.86
CA MET A 124 -21.08 -13.42 -5.50
C MET A 124 -20.35 -14.34 -4.52
N ASP A 125 -19.81 -15.47 -4.99
CA ASP A 125 -18.91 -16.27 -4.17
C ASP A 125 -17.48 -15.73 -4.21
N PHE A 126 -16.68 -16.15 -3.24
CA PHE A 126 -15.33 -15.63 -3.01
C PHE A 126 -14.38 -15.90 -4.20
N ASN A 127 -14.57 -17.03 -4.90
CA ASN A 127 -13.76 -17.38 -6.07
C ASN A 127 -14.11 -16.49 -7.27
N THR A 128 -15.40 -16.20 -7.48
CA THR A 128 -15.85 -15.27 -8.52
C THR A 128 -15.28 -13.87 -8.29
N ALA A 129 -15.30 -13.37 -7.05
CA ALA A 129 -14.73 -12.06 -6.73
C ALA A 129 -13.23 -11.97 -7.04
N ILE A 130 -12.46 -13.00 -6.65
CA ILE A 130 -11.03 -13.06 -6.96
C ILE A 130 -10.78 -13.13 -8.47
N ASN A 131 -11.55 -13.95 -9.19
CA ASN A 131 -11.40 -14.08 -10.64
C ASN A 131 -11.72 -12.78 -11.37
N GLU A 132 -12.76 -12.08 -10.94
CA GLU A 132 -13.11 -10.75 -11.46
C GLU A 132 -11.98 -9.75 -11.21
N LEU A 133 -11.44 -9.70 -9.99
CA LEU A 133 -10.32 -8.82 -9.65
C LEU A 133 -9.05 -9.10 -10.48
N ARG A 134 -8.80 -10.35 -10.86
CA ARG A 134 -7.67 -10.74 -11.72
C ARG A 134 -7.79 -10.24 -13.16
N THR A 135 -8.97 -9.85 -13.62
CA THR A 135 -9.15 -9.29 -14.97
C THR A 135 -8.66 -7.85 -15.07
N TYR A 136 -8.51 -7.16 -13.93
CA TYR A 136 -8.08 -5.77 -13.89
C TYR A 136 -6.57 -5.64 -13.74
N LYS A 137 -6.02 -4.58 -14.34
CA LYS A 137 -4.70 -4.08 -13.98
C LYS A 137 -4.83 -3.30 -12.68
N LEU A 138 -4.40 -3.89 -11.58
CA LEU A 138 -4.35 -3.23 -10.28
C LEU A 138 -2.98 -2.59 -10.08
N ASP A 139 -2.97 -1.38 -9.54
CA ASP A 139 -1.73 -0.77 -9.05
C ASP A 139 -1.19 -1.56 -7.86
N ASP A 140 0.13 -1.59 -7.74
CA ASP A 140 0.80 -2.21 -6.60
C ASP A 140 0.99 -1.21 -5.47
N GLN A 141 1.20 -1.74 -4.27
CA GLN A 141 1.76 -0.99 -3.17
C GLN A 141 2.76 -1.84 -2.41
N ILE A 142 3.76 -1.16 -1.87
CA ILE A 142 4.79 -1.71 -1.01
C ILE A 142 4.80 -0.87 0.26
N SER A 143 4.49 -1.51 1.39
CA SER A 143 4.39 -0.85 2.70
C SER A 143 5.47 -1.34 3.66
N PHE A 144 6.02 -0.40 4.43
CA PHE A 144 7.13 -0.59 5.35
C PHE A 144 6.64 -0.37 6.78
N HIS A 145 6.85 -1.35 7.65
CA HIS A 145 6.22 -1.43 8.98
C HIS A 145 7.22 -1.39 10.14
N SER A 146 8.52 -1.32 9.85
CA SER A 146 9.57 -1.22 10.86
C SER A 146 10.67 -0.25 10.42
N GLU A 147 11.44 0.24 11.40
CA GLU A 147 12.57 1.13 11.13
C GLU A 147 13.62 0.48 10.25
N LYS A 148 13.97 -0.79 10.51
CA LYS A 148 14.93 -1.55 9.68
C LYS A 148 14.46 -1.69 8.23
N ALA A 149 13.15 -1.81 7.98
CA ALA A 149 12.60 -1.82 6.63
C ALA A 149 12.74 -0.46 5.95
N MET A 150 12.40 0.63 6.65
CA MET A 150 12.54 1.98 6.11
C MET A 150 13.99 2.37 5.81
N LEU A 151 14.97 1.82 6.54
CA LEU A 151 16.40 2.05 6.26
C LEU A 151 16.84 1.51 4.89
N ARG A 152 16.08 0.61 4.26
CA ARG A 152 16.36 0.13 2.90
C ARG A 152 15.84 1.10 1.82
N LEU A 153 15.03 2.09 2.18
CA LEU A 153 14.59 3.14 1.26
C LEU A 153 15.67 4.21 1.16
N LYS A 154 16.27 4.33 -0.01
CA LYS A 154 17.20 5.41 -0.33
C LYS A 154 16.43 6.53 -1.05
N PHE A 155 16.30 7.69 -0.41
CA PHE A 155 15.71 8.86 -1.07
C PHE A 155 16.58 9.33 -2.23
N ILE A 156 15.98 9.56 -3.40
CA ILE A 156 16.69 9.95 -4.62
C ILE A 156 16.14 11.23 -5.27
N GLY A 157 15.04 11.79 -4.76
CA GLY A 157 14.49 13.05 -5.25
C GLY A 157 12.99 13.18 -5.03
N PHE A 158 12.42 14.26 -5.56
CA PHE A 158 10.99 14.52 -5.48
C PHE A 158 10.47 15.31 -6.67
N GLU A 159 9.16 15.33 -6.82
CA GLU A 159 8.43 16.20 -7.74
C GLU A 159 7.32 16.92 -7.00
N GLU A 160 7.14 18.22 -7.25
CA GLU A 160 6.02 19.00 -6.76
C GLU A 160 4.83 18.91 -7.73
N VAL A 161 3.63 18.69 -7.21
CA VAL A 161 2.41 18.33 -7.95
C VAL A 161 1.13 18.92 -7.36
#